data_AF-A0A9E3Y3D9-F1
#
_entry.id   AF-A0A9E3Y3D9-F1
#
_cell.length_a   1.000
_cell.length_b   1.000
_cell.length_c   1.000
_cell.angle_alpha   90.00
_cell.angle_beta   90.00
_cell.angle_gamma   90.00
#
_symmetry.space_group_name_H-M   'P 1'
#
loop_
_entity.id
_entity.type
_entity.pdbx_description
1 polymer ?
#
loop_
_entity_poly.entity_id
_entity_poly.type
_entity_poly.pdbx_seq_one_letter_code
_entity_poly.pdbx_strand_id
1 'polypeptide(L)' 'MSLADAPPPTTDFTCPRCGGSVTEAYYGPCAPCRTTLRAEQSNEARAVEATDYIPKMNVTPNAVATKD' A
#
# COMPACT_ATOMS: atom_id res chain seq x y z
N MET A 1 12.74 8.22 11.06
CA MET A 1 12.66 9.20 9.97
C MET A 1 11.47 10.09 10.23
N SER A 2 11.70 11.38 10.49
CA SER A 2 10.63 12.38 10.68
C SER A 2 10.28 13.00 9.33
N LEU A 3 9.07 13.53 9.16
CA LEU A 3 8.66 14.26 7.94
C LEU A 3 9.49 15.54 7.71
N ALA A 4 10.21 16.01 8.72
CA ALA A 4 11.06 17.19 8.67
C ALA A 4 12.53 16.92 8.31
N ASP A 5 12.94 15.66 8.16
CA ASP A 5 14.32 15.32 7.84
C ASP A 5 14.62 15.54 6.34
N ALA A 6 15.85 15.95 6.03
CA ALA A 6 16.27 16.14 4.64
C ALA A 6 16.28 14.80 3.89
N PRO A 7 15.87 14.76 2.61
CA PRO A 7 15.94 13.52 1.84
C PRO A 7 17.41 13.09 1.66
N PRO A 8 17.67 11.77 1.55
CA PRO A 8 19.00 11.26 1.24
C PRO A 8 19.46 11.73 -0.15
N PRO A 9 20.76 11.63 -0.45
CA PRO A 9 21.28 11.91 -1.79
C PRO A 9 20.60 11.02 -2.84
N THR A 10 20.49 11.53 -4.05
CA THR A 10 19.91 10.78 -5.17
C THR A 10 20.84 9.67 -5.64
N THR A 11 20.25 8.57 -6.09
CA THR A 11 20.96 7.40 -6.63
C THR A 11 20.34 6.97 -7.96
N ASP A 12 21.15 6.36 -8.81
CA ASP A 12 20.70 5.81 -10.09
C ASP A 12 20.16 4.40 -9.91
N PHE A 13 18.95 4.14 -10.42
CA PHE A 13 18.34 2.82 -10.40
C PHE A 13 17.31 2.63 -11.52
N THR A 14 16.93 1.39 -11.76
CA THR A 14 15.85 1.04 -12.70
C THR A 14 14.50 1.09 -11.99
N CYS A 15 13.58 1.89 -12.52
CA CYS A 15 12.22 2.01 -12.00
C CYS A 15 11.51 0.64 -12.05
N PRO A 16 11.01 0.11 -10.92
CA PRO A 16 10.36 -1.21 -10.86
C PRO A 16 9.01 -1.28 -11.60
N ARG A 17 8.41 -0.13 -11.95
CA ARG A 17 7.13 -0.07 -12.66
C ARG A 17 7.29 0.00 -14.18
N CYS A 18 8.12 0.91 -14.68
CA CYS A 18 8.25 1.15 -16.13
C CYS A 18 9.58 0.66 -16.73
N GLY A 19 10.53 0.19 -15.92
CA GLY A 19 11.84 -0.26 -16.39
C GLY A 19 12.80 0.85 -16.84
N GLY A 20 12.43 2.12 -16.72
CA GLY A 20 13.29 3.24 -17.07
C GLY A 20 14.40 3.49 -16.04
N SER A 21 15.59 3.90 -16.50
CA SER A 21 16.67 4.37 -15.64
C SER A 21 16.36 5.77 -15.09
N VAL A 22 16.46 5.94 -13.78
CA VAL A 22 16.11 7.20 -13.09
C VAL A 22 17.09 7.50 -11.97
N THR A 23 17.18 8.79 -11.61
CA THR A 23 18.01 9.30 -10.51
C THR A 23 17.09 9.90 -9.44
N GLU A 24 16.84 9.18 -8.33
CA GLU A 24 15.97 9.64 -7.24
C GLU A 24 16.53 9.29 -5.85
N ALA A 25 16.06 9.99 -4.80
CA ALA A 25 16.50 9.80 -3.41
C ALA A 25 16.03 8.48 -2.80
N TYR A 26 14.94 7.92 -3.29
CA TYR A 26 14.34 6.70 -2.76
C TYR A 26 14.08 5.72 -3.89
N TYR A 27 14.42 4.45 -3.67
CA TYR A 27 14.05 3.37 -4.57
C TYR A 27 12.53 3.18 -4.61
N GLY A 28 11.95 3.12 -5.81
CA GLY A 28 10.52 2.92 -6.01
C GLY A 28 10.02 3.40 -7.38
N PRO A 29 8.70 3.47 -7.59
CA PRO A 29 8.12 4.03 -8.82
C PRO A 29 8.60 5.46 -9.03
N CYS A 30 9.14 5.74 -10.20
CA CYS A 30 9.67 7.06 -10.53
C CYS A 30 8.58 8.16 -10.47
N ALA A 31 8.98 9.42 -10.35
CA ALA A 31 8.07 10.56 -10.28
C ALA A 31 6.98 10.56 -11.38
N PRO A 32 7.28 10.32 -12.67
CA PRO A 32 6.25 10.21 -13.71
C PRO A 32 5.24 9.10 -13.43
N CYS A 33 5.73 7.91 -13.07
CA CYS A 33 4.89 6.77 -12.73
C CYS A 33 3.95 7.06 -11.56
N ARG A 34 4.45 7.76 -10.53
CA ARG A 34 3.64 8.17 -9.37
C ARG A 34 2.59 9.21 -9.75
N THR A 35 2.93 10.15 -10.62
CA THR A 35 1.97 11.15 -11.14
C THR A 35 0.84 10.47 -11.89
N THR A 36 1.16 9.55 -12.82
CA THR A 36 0.16 8.77 -13.56
C THR A 36 -0.72 7.97 -12.61
N LEU A 37 -0.14 7.23 -11.66
CA LEU A 37 -0.89 6.46 -10.67
C LEU A 37 -1.83 7.32 -9.84
N ARG A 38 -1.42 8.52 -9.42
CA ARG A 38 -2.29 9.42 -8.66
C ARG A 38 -3.44 9.97 -9.50
N ALA A 39 -3.22 10.18 -10.79
CA ALA A 39 -4.28 10.63 -11.70
C ALA A 39 -5.28 9.51 -11.99
N GLU A 40 -4.79 8.31 -12.33
CA GLU A 40 -5.62 7.19 -12.79
C GLU A 40 -6.27 6.42 -11.64
N GLN A 41 -5.53 6.23 -10.54
CA GLN A 41 -5.97 5.45 -9.38
C GLN A 41 -6.44 6.35 -8.24
N SER A 42 -6.87 7.58 -8.54
CA SER A 42 -7.47 8.44 -7.52
C SER A 42 -8.73 7.75 -6.97
N ASN A 43 -8.82 7.69 -5.64
CA ASN A 43 -10.00 7.16 -4.98
C ASN A 43 -11.11 8.20 -5.08
N GLU A 44 -11.99 8.09 -6.07
CA GLU A 44 -13.27 8.77 -6.00
C GLU A 44 -14.02 8.26 -4.78
N ALA A 45 -14.45 9.18 -3.92
CA ALA A 45 -15.29 8.86 -2.79
C ALA A 45 -16.62 8.34 -3.33
N ARG A 46 -16.81 7.02 -3.25
CA ARG A 46 -18.11 6.40 -3.55
C ARG A 46 -18.90 6.23 -2.26
N ALA A 47 -20.21 6.41 -2.36
CA ALA A 47 -21.11 5.95 -1.31
C ALA A 47 -20.94 4.43 -1.18
N VAL A 48 -20.38 3.99 -0.07
CA VAL A 48 -20.39 2.58 0.32
C VAL A 48 -21.64 2.40 1.17
N GLU A 49 -22.53 1.51 0.74
CA GLU A 49 -23.67 1.15 1.57
C GLU A 49 -23.15 0.58 2.89
N ALA A 50 -23.54 1.20 4.00
CA ALA A 50 -23.24 0.69 5.32
C ALA A 50 -24.11 -0.57 5.54
N THR A 51 -23.55 -1.73 5.21
CA THR A 51 -24.13 -3.01 5.60
C THR A 51 -23.75 -3.30 7.04
N ASP A 52 -24.71 -3.85 7.79
CA ASP A 52 -24.43 -4.31 9.15
C ASP A 52 -23.28 -5.32 9.11
N TYR A 53 -22.27 -5.08 9.94
CA TYR A 53 -21.20 -6.04 10.12
C TYR A 53 -21.78 -7.29 10.78
N ILE A 54 -21.95 -8.36 10.00
CA ILE A 54 -22.34 -9.68 10.50
C ILE A 54 -21.04 -10.44 10.79
N PRO A 55 -20.68 -10.66 12.07
CA PRO A 55 -19.50 -11.45 12.40
C PRO A 55 -19.71 -12.88 11.89
N LYS A 56 -18.94 -13.25 10.87
CA LYS A 56 -18.91 -14.64 10.44
C LYS A 56 -18.05 -15.40 11.44
N MET A 57 -18.71 -16.07 12.39
CA MET A 57 -18.08 -16.91 13.39
C MET A 57 -17.50 -18.18 12.74
N ASN A 58 -16.44 -18.02 11.94
CA ASN A 58 -15.64 -19.12 11.39
C ASN A 58 -14.66 -19.66 12.46
N VAL A 59 -15.11 -19.78 13.70
CA VAL A 59 -14.31 -20.30 14.81
C VAL A 59 -14.63 -21.79 14.92
N THR A 60 -13.67 -22.64 14.57
CA THR A 60 -13.73 -24.05 14.95
C THR A 60 -13.30 -24.16 16.41
N PRO A 61 -14.11 -24.73 17.32
CA PRO A 61 -13.71 -24.93 18.71
C PRO A 61 -12.38 -25.68 18.78
N ASN A 62 -11.43 -25.16 19.55
CA ASN A 62 -10.15 -25.82 19.76
C ASN A 62 -10.40 -27.11 20.57
N ALA A 63 -10.15 -28.27 19.96
CA ALA A 63 -10.32 -29.58 20.59
C ALA A 63 -9.46 -29.79 21.85
N VAL A 64 -8.48 -28.92 22.12
CA VAL A 64 -7.68 -28.92 23.36
C VAL A 64 -8.48 -28.39 24.57
N ALA A 65 -9.57 -27.65 24.36
CA ALA A 65 -10.39 -27.08 25.43
C ALA A 65 -11.52 -28.02 25.92
N THR A 66 -11.79 -29.13 25.22
CA THR A 66 -12.70 -30.18 25.70
C THR A 66 -11.91 -31.19 26.51
N LYS A 67 -11.83 -30.96 27.82
CA LYS A 67 -11.43 -31.97 28.81
C LYS A 67 -12.68 -32.73 29.24
N ASP A 68 -12.87 -33.92 28.69
CA ASP A 68 -13.38 -35.05 29.47
C ASP A 68 -12.18 -35.85 29.98
#